data_AF-A0A4R4RFH9-F1
#
_entry.id   AF-A0A4R4RFH9-F1
#
_cell.length_a   1.000
_cell.length_b   1.000
_cell.length_c   1.000
_cell.angle_alpha   90.00
_cell.angle_beta   90.00
_cell.angle_gamma   90.00
#
_symmetry.space_group_name_H-M   'P 1'
#
loop_
_entity.id
_entity.type
_entity.pdbx_description
1 polymer ?
#
loop_
_entity_poly.entity_id
_entity_poly.type
_entity_poly.pdbx_seq_one_letter_code
_entity_poly.pdbx_strand_id
1 'polypeptide(L)'
;MAGRRPLAAGVDRRRLWFGADAAVTCANGVGYLALAGLLDGVLGAGAGLLRSIGAGLLAFGVLVGLYALRRTAGAAAGWALVALNVVWVAASLGFALGAADLTAAGRGWAVLQAMVVGGLAVLQAGSLRNRG
;
A
#
# COMPACT_ATOMS: atom_id res chain seq x y z
N MET A 1 21.87 -27.55 33.78
CA MET A 1 20.53 -27.02 33.44
C MET A 1 20.66 -25.57 33.02
N ALA A 2 20.88 -25.29 31.73
CA ALA A 2 21.03 -23.92 31.22
C ALA A 2 19.65 -23.38 30.84
N GLY A 3 19.19 -22.35 31.57
CA GLY A 3 17.93 -21.67 31.31
C GLY A 3 17.94 -21.04 29.92
N ARG A 4 17.04 -21.50 29.06
CA ARG A 4 16.69 -20.78 27.83
C ARG A 4 16.06 -19.45 28.25
N ARG A 5 16.82 -18.36 28.11
CA ARG A 5 16.25 -17.01 28.15
C ARG A 5 15.16 -16.95 27.09
N PRO A 6 13.91 -16.56 27.41
CA PRO A 6 12.91 -16.29 26.40
C PRO A 6 13.47 -15.13 25.57
N LEU A 7 13.82 -15.38 24.32
CA LEU A 7 14.06 -14.28 23.38
C LEU A 7 12.76 -13.48 23.38
N ALA A 8 12.84 -12.20 23.77
CA ALA A 8 11.71 -11.27 23.67
C ALA A 8 11.01 -11.51 22.33
N ALA A 9 9.69 -11.69 22.34
CA ALA A 9 8.93 -12.03 21.14
C ALA A 9 9.17 -10.94 20.08
N GLY A 10 10.09 -11.20 19.15
CA GLY A 10 10.44 -10.26 18.10
C GLY A 10 9.19 -9.92 17.32
N VAL A 11 9.02 -8.63 17.00
CA VAL A 11 7.90 -8.19 16.16
C VAL A 11 7.92 -8.99 14.85
N ASP A 12 6.83 -9.69 14.52
CA ASP A 12 6.69 -10.37 13.22
C ASP A 12 6.69 -9.31 12.12
N ARG A 13 7.87 -9.08 11.52
CA ARG A 13 8.11 -8.00 10.55
C ARG A 13 7.20 -8.10 9.33
N ARG A 14 6.75 -9.30 8.94
CA ARG A 14 5.77 -9.43 7.84
C ARG A 14 4.41 -8.93 8.29
N ARG A 15 3.92 -9.37 9.45
CA ARG A 15 2.64 -8.88 10.00
C ARG A 15 2.67 -7.36 10.15
N LEU A 16 3.78 -6.82 10.62
CA LEU A 16 3.97 -5.38 10.76
C LEU A 16 3.87 -4.66 9.41
N TRP A 17 4.73 -5.00 8.44
CA TRP A 17 4.84 -4.22 7.22
C TRP A 17 3.71 -4.45 6.21
N PHE A 18 3.20 -5.69 6.10
CA PHE A 18 1.99 -5.94 5.31
C PHE A 18 0.75 -5.38 6.01
N GLY A 19 0.68 -5.42 7.35
CA GLY A 19 -0.42 -4.80 8.09
C GLY A 19 -0.45 -3.28 7.96
N ALA A 20 0.71 -2.63 8.02
CA ALA A 20 0.83 -1.18 7.81
C ALA A 20 0.39 -0.77 6.40
N ASP A 21 0.84 -1.51 5.37
CA ASP A 21 0.39 -1.28 3.99
C ASP A 21 -1.13 -1.44 3.85
N ALA A 22 -1.69 -2.54 4.36
CA ALA A 22 -3.13 -2.76 4.34
C ALA A 22 -3.90 -1.60 4.99
N ALA A 23 -3.44 -1.09 6.14
CA ALA A 23 -4.07 0.02 6.83
C ALA A 23 -4.03 1.32 6.02
N VAL A 24 -2.86 1.69 5.49
CA VAL A 24 -2.67 2.90 4.67
C VAL A 24 -3.50 2.82 3.39
N THR A 25 -3.42 1.68 2.69
CA THR A 25 -4.12 1.43 1.43
C THR A 25 -5.64 1.45 1.63
N CYS A 26 -6.17 0.78 2.66
CA CYS A 26 -7.60 0.80 2.96
C CYS A 26 -8.06 2.20 3.38
N ALA A 27 -7.32 2.92 4.23
CA ALA A 27 -7.67 4.26 4.64
C ALA A 27 -7.76 5.22 3.44
N ASN A 28 -6.79 5.13 2.52
CA ASN A 28 -6.79 5.90 1.30
C ASN A 28 -7.95 5.52 0.37
N GLY A 29 -8.20 4.22 0.19
CA GLY A 29 -9.33 3.72 -0.61
C GLY A 29 -10.69 4.19 -0.09
N VAL A 30 -10.91 4.12 1.23
CA VAL A 30 -12.10 4.66 1.89
C VAL A 30 -12.19 6.17 1.72
N GLY A 31 -11.08 6.90 1.90
CA GLY A 31 -11.03 8.35 1.68
C GLY A 31 -11.46 8.72 0.26
N TYR A 32 -10.96 8.01 -0.75
CA TYR A 32 -11.36 8.21 -2.13
C TYR A 32 -12.83 7.90 -2.38
N LEU A 33 -13.35 6.79 -1.85
CA LEU A 33 -14.77 6.43 -2.01
C LEU A 33 -15.70 7.45 -1.35
N ALA A 34 -15.40 7.86 -0.12
CA ALA A 34 -16.24 8.72 0.69
C ALA A 34 -16.13 10.20 0.30
N LEU A 35 -14.94 10.65 -0.11
CA LEU A 35 -14.63 12.08 -0.32
C LEU A 35 -14.31 12.42 -1.78
N ALA A 36 -14.58 11.53 -2.75
CA ALA A 36 -14.26 11.74 -4.16
C ALA A 36 -14.63 13.12 -4.70
N GLY A 37 -15.84 13.62 -4.41
CA GLY A 37 -16.28 14.93 -4.91
C GLY A 37 -15.47 16.10 -4.35
N LEU A 38 -15.13 16.04 -3.05
CA LEU A 38 -14.30 17.06 -2.40
C LEU A 38 -12.86 16.98 -2.89
N LEU A 39 -12.32 15.75 -2.96
CA LEU A 39 -10.96 15.49 -3.40
C LEU A 39 -10.77 15.86 -4.87
N ASP A 40 -11.78 15.67 -5.72
CA ASP A 40 -11.70 16.06 -7.13
C ASP A 40 -11.45 17.56 -7.29
N GLY A 41 -12.17 18.40 -6.52
CA GLY A 41 -11.95 19.84 -6.53
C GLY A 41 -10.53 20.27 -6.13
N VAL A 42 -9.83 19.44 -5.34
CA VAL A 42 -8.44 19.71 -4.91
C VAL A 42 -7.43 19.07 -5.85
N LEU A 43 -7.67 17.85 -6.33
CA LEU A 43 -6.71 17.02 -7.05
C LEU A 43 -6.84 17.15 -8.58
N GLY A 44 -8.04 17.40 -9.11
CA GLY A 44 -8.32 17.47 -10.55
C GLY A 44 -8.29 16.12 -11.27
N ALA A 45 -8.48 15.01 -10.54
CA ALA A 45 -8.36 13.65 -11.11
C ALA A 45 -9.69 13.10 -11.70
N GLY A 46 -10.82 13.74 -11.42
CA GLY A 46 -12.16 13.26 -11.70
C GLY A 46 -12.72 12.38 -10.58
N ALA A 47 -13.86 12.79 -10.02
CA ALA A 47 -14.52 12.05 -8.92
C ALA A 47 -14.91 10.61 -9.29
N GLY A 48 -15.19 10.33 -10.56
CA GLY A 48 -15.43 8.96 -11.06
C GLY A 48 -14.18 8.09 -10.98
N LEU A 49 -13.05 8.61 -11.45
CA LEU A 49 -11.75 7.93 -11.38
C LEU A 49 -11.32 7.69 -9.93
N LEU A 50 -11.48 8.69 -9.06
CA LEU A 50 -11.17 8.55 -7.64
C LEU A 50 -11.97 7.43 -6.98
N ARG A 51 -13.27 7.31 -7.24
CA ARG A 51 -14.08 6.19 -6.71
C ARG A 51 -13.62 4.83 -7.23
N SER A 52 -13.33 4.73 -8.53
CA SER A 52 -12.84 3.48 -9.13
C SER A 52 -11.50 3.06 -8.52
N ILE A 53 -10.57 3.99 -8.37
CA ILE A 53 -9.30 3.76 -7.68
C ILE A 53 -9.56 3.37 -6.23
N GLY A 54 -10.44 4.08 -5.52
CA GLY A 54 -10.76 3.81 -4.12
C GLY A 54 -11.30 2.40 -3.89
N ALA A 55 -12.17 1.91 -4.78
CA ALA A 55 -12.66 0.53 -4.75
C ALA A 55 -11.53 -0.49 -4.98
N GLY A 56 -10.67 -0.24 -5.98
CA GLY A 56 -9.51 -1.09 -6.27
C GLY A 56 -8.52 -1.15 -5.10
N LEU A 57 -8.22 0.01 -4.49
CA LEU A 57 -7.36 0.11 -3.33
C LEU A 57 -7.96 -0.62 -2.13
N LEU A 58 -9.26 -0.47 -1.86
CA LEU A 58 -9.89 -1.16 -0.75
C LEU A 58 -9.85 -2.68 -0.93
N ALA A 59 -10.13 -3.18 -2.14
CA ALA A 59 -10.02 -4.60 -2.45
C ALA A 59 -8.57 -5.11 -2.28
N PHE A 60 -7.59 -4.37 -2.80
CA PHE A 60 -6.18 -4.71 -2.66
C PHE A 60 -5.72 -4.69 -1.18
N GLY A 61 -6.04 -3.65 -0.43
CA GLY A 61 -5.70 -3.52 0.98
C GLY A 61 -6.29 -4.64 1.84
N VAL A 62 -7.50 -5.10 1.54
CA VAL A 62 -8.09 -6.30 2.16
C VAL A 62 -7.25 -7.55 1.87
N LEU A 63 -6.83 -7.76 0.62
CA LEU A 63 -5.97 -8.91 0.27
C LEU A 63 -4.63 -8.87 1.01
N VAL A 64 -3.99 -7.70 1.08
CA VAL A 64 -2.76 -7.48 1.83
C VAL A 64 -2.97 -7.77 3.33
N GLY A 65 -4.07 -7.30 3.91
CA GLY A 65 -4.42 -7.54 5.30
C GLY A 65 -4.65 -9.03 5.60
N LEU A 66 -5.37 -9.73 4.72
CA LEU A 66 -5.54 -11.18 4.81
C LEU A 66 -4.20 -11.92 4.74
N TYR A 67 -3.29 -11.49 3.86
CA TYR A 67 -1.94 -12.04 3.80
C TYR A 67 -1.15 -11.81 5.09
N ALA A 68 -1.19 -10.59 5.63
CA ALA A 68 -0.54 -10.24 6.90
C ALA A 68 -1.02 -11.16 8.03
N LEU A 69 -2.34 -11.39 8.11
CA LEU A 69 -2.97 -12.15 9.20
C LEU A 69 -2.79 -13.67 9.10
N ARG A 70 -2.57 -14.22 7.90
CA ARG A 70 -2.42 -15.67 7.68
C ARG A 70 -1.09 -16.22 8.19
N ARG A 71 -1.10 -17.12 9.17
CA ARG A 71 0.11 -17.71 9.78
C ARG A 71 0.98 -18.51 8.79
N THR A 72 0.36 -19.22 7.86
CA THR A 72 1.02 -20.13 6.89
C THR A 72 1.12 -19.54 5.48
N ALA A 73 1.04 -18.22 5.33
CA ALA A 73 1.09 -17.61 3.99
C ALA A 73 2.47 -17.78 3.34
N GLY A 74 2.50 -18.27 2.11
CA GLY A 74 3.72 -18.50 1.35
C GLY A 74 4.44 -17.21 0.93
N ALA A 75 5.76 -17.32 0.71
CA ALA A 75 6.59 -16.18 0.28
C ALA A 75 6.21 -15.67 -1.12
N ALA A 76 5.80 -16.55 -2.04
CA ALA A 76 5.41 -16.20 -3.40
C ALA A 76 4.22 -15.20 -3.44
N ALA A 77 3.20 -15.43 -2.61
CA ALA A 77 2.08 -14.51 -2.49
C ALA A 77 2.52 -13.14 -1.96
N GLY A 78 3.46 -13.10 -1.02
CA GLY A 78 4.03 -11.85 -0.52
C GLY A 78 4.76 -11.07 -1.61
N TRP A 79 5.58 -11.75 -2.42
CA TRP A 79 6.28 -11.12 -3.54
C TRP A 79 5.34 -10.61 -4.62
N ALA A 80 4.22 -11.31 -4.88
CA ALA A 80 3.20 -10.83 -5.81
C ALA A 80 2.57 -9.50 -5.34
N LEU A 81 2.28 -9.36 -4.04
CA LEU A 81 1.77 -8.11 -3.47
C LEU A 81 2.82 -6.98 -3.55
N VAL A 82 4.09 -7.27 -3.28
CA VAL A 82 5.19 -6.32 -3.44
C VAL A 82 5.30 -5.85 -4.90
N ALA A 83 5.21 -6.78 -5.86
CA ALA A 83 5.26 -6.45 -7.29
C ALA A 83 4.08 -5.55 -7.69
N LEU A 84 2.88 -5.82 -7.17
CA LEU A 84 1.71 -4.98 -7.43
C LEU A 84 1.89 -3.56 -6.85
N ASN A 85 2.50 -3.43 -5.67
CA ASN A 85 2.89 -2.13 -5.13
C ASN A 85 3.91 -1.40 -6.03
N VAL A 86 4.89 -2.11 -6.60
CA VAL A 86 5.84 -1.51 -7.55
C VAL A 86 5.13 -1.02 -8.82
N VAL A 87 4.17 -1.79 -9.34
CA VAL A 87 3.33 -1.35 -10.47
C VAL A 87 2.53 -0.11 -10.09
N TRP A 88 1.97 -0.06 -8.88
CA TRP A 88 1.23 1.09 -8.37
C TRP A 88 2.10 2.35 -8.28
N VAL A 89 3.35 2.21 -7.85
CA VAL A 89 4.34 3.30 -7.83
C VAL A 89 4.57 3.84 -9.24
N ALA A 90 4.84 2.96 -10.21
CA ALA A 90 5.06 3.37 -11.59
C ALA A 90 3.82 4.06 -12.19
N ALA A 91 2.63 3.52 -11.94
CA ALA A 91 1.36 4.11 -12.36
C ALA A 91 1.14 5.50 -11.73
N SER A 92 1.44 5.67 -10.44
CA SER A 92 1.31 6.93 -9.73
C SER A 92 2.25 8.01 -10.28
N LEU A 93 3.51 7.66 -10.55
CA LEU A 93 4.47 8.59 -11.15
C LEU A 93 4.11 8.92 -12.61
N GLY A 94 3.69 7.93 -13.40
CA GLY A 94 3.21 8.15 -14.77
C GLY A 94 1.99 9.07 -14.79
N PHE A 95 1.04 8.88 -13.88
CA PHE A 95 -0.13 9.74 -13.75
C PHE A 95 0.25 11.17 -13.34
N ALA A 96 1.16 11.32 -12.38
CA ALA A 96 1.66 12.62 -11.92
C ALA A 96 2.33 13.43 -13.05
N LEU A 97 2.98 12.76 -13.99
CA LEU A 97 3.67 13.40 -15.12
C LEU A 97 2.73 13.65 -16.31
N GLY A 98 1.88 12.66 -16.65
CA GLY A 98 1.15 12.63 -17.91
C GLY A 98 -0.29 13.15 -17.86
N ALA A 99 -0.94 13.20 -16.70
CA ALA A 99 -2.34 13.65 -16.63
C ALA A 99 -2.43 15.18 -16.80
N ALA A 100 -3.18 15.62 -17.81
CA ALA A 100 -3.34 17.05 -18.12
C ALA A 100 -4.16 17.79 -17.05
N ASP A 101 -5.22 17.14 -16.54
CA ASP A 101 -6.22 17.78 -15.68
C ASP A 101 -5.82 17.85 -14.19
N LEU A 102 -4.70 17.21 -13.80
CA LEU A 102 -4.22 17.25 -12.42
C LEU A 102 -3.80 18.66 -12.01
N THR A 103 -4.29 19.09 -10.85
CA THR A 103 -3.78 20.28 -10.18
C THR A 103 -2.36 20.06 -9.67
N ALA A 104 -1.67 21.13 -9.29
CA ALA A 104 -0.35 21.02 -8.63
C ALA A 104 -0.42 20.16 -7.35
N ALA A 105 -1.50 20.31 -6.56
CA ALA A 105 -1.74 19.48 -5.39
C ALA A 105 -1.98 18.01 -5.76
N GLY A 106 -2.73 17.75 -6.85
CA GLY A 106 -2.96 16.42 -7.39
C GLY A 106 -1.68 15.71 -7.82
N ARG A 107 -0.78 16.42 -8.52
CA ARG A 107 0.54 15.90 -8.89
C ARG A 107 1.39 15.59 -7.66
N GLY A 108 1.46 16.53 -6.70
CA GLY A 108 2.15 16.32 -5.43
C GLY A 108 1.63 15.12 -4.65
N TRP A 109 0.30 14.94 -4.62
CA TRP A 109 -0.37 13.81 -3.98
C TRP A 109 -0.03 12.47 -4.64
N ALA A 110 -0.04 12.40 -5.97
CA ALA A 110 0.34 11.19 -6.71
C ALA A 110 1.82 10.81 -6.45
N VAL A 111 2.73 11.78 -6.40
CA VAL A 111 4.14 11.54 -6.03
C VAL A 111 4.26 11.10 -4.57
N LEU A 112 3.55 11.74 -3.64
CA LEU A 112 3.55 11.35 -2.23
C LEU A 112 3.09 9.89 -2.05
N GLN A 113 2.03 9.49 -2.74
CA GLN A 113 1.58 8.10 -2.72
C GLN A 113 2.63 7.14 -3.26
N ALA A 114 3.28 7.49 -4.38
CA ALA A 114 4.36 6.69 -4.94
C ALA A 114 5.50 6.49 -3.92
N MET A 115 5.88 7.54 -3.18
CA MET A 115 6.92 7.44 -2.14
C MET A 115 6.49 6.53 -0.99
N VAL A 116 5.26 6.71 -0.47
CA VAL A 116 4.75 5.93 0.66
C VAL A 116 4.63 4.45 0.29
N VAL A 117 4.00 4.15 -0.86
CA VAL A 117 3.81 2.78 -1.35
C VAL A 117 5.16 2.14 -1.71
N GLY A 118 6.08 2.87 -2.31
CA GLY A 118 7.44 2.40 -2.60
C GLY A 118 8.23 2.06 -1.32
N GLY A 119 8.15 2.91 -0.30
CA GLY A 119 8.74 2.66 1.01
C GLY A 119 8.18 1.40 1.68
N LEU A 120 6.86 1.23 1.64
CA LEU A 120 6.19 0.02 2.14
C LEU A 120 6.62 -1.23 1.37
N ALA A 121 6.70 -1.15 0.03
CA ALA A 121 7.15 -2.27 -0.81
C ALA A 121 8.58 -2.71 -0.46
N VAL A 122 9.50 -1.75 -0.20
CA VAL A 122 10.88 -2.06 0.24
C VAL A 122 10.88 -2.76 1.61
N LEU A 123 10.09 -2.27 2.57
CA LEU A 123 9.99 -2.87 3.91
C LEU A 123 9.37 -4.29 3.86
N GLN A 124 8.35 -4.48 3.03
CA GLN A 124 7.73 -5.78 2.76
C GLN A 124 8.74 -6.75 2.14
N ALA A 125 9.44 -6.34 1.08
CA ALA A 125 10.49 -7.13 0.43
C ALA A 125 11.58 -7.56 1.43
N GLY A 126 12.03 -6.62 2.29
CA GLY A 126 12.97 -6.91 3.36
C GLY A 126 12.44 -7.93 4.37
N SER A 127 11.15 -7.90 4.70
CA SER A 127 10.53 -8.89 5.58
C SER A 127 10.44 -10.29 4.96
N LEU A 128 10.33 -10.40 3.64
CA LEU A 128 10.29 -11.66 2.91
C LEU A 128 11.68 -12.27 2.73
N ARG A 129 12.70 -11.46 2.46
CA ARG A 129 14.09 -11.92 2.30
C ARG A 129 14.66 -12.51 3.59
N ASN A 130 14.29 -11.95 4.74
CA ASN A 130 14.76 -12.39 6.06
C ASN A 130 13.96 -13.58 6.64
N ARG A 131 13.07 -14.20 5.86
CA ARG A 131 12.25 -15.36 6.25
C ARG A 131 12.75 -16.68 5.66
N GLY A 132 13.64 -16.63 4.68
CA GLY A 132 14.41 -17.80 4.21
C GLY A 132 15.68 -17.94 5.02
#